data_AF-A0A166NQJ6-F1
#
_entry.id   AF-A0A166NQJ6-F1
#
_cell.length_a   1.000
_cell.length_b   1.000
_cell.length_c   1.000
_cell.angle_alpha   90.00
_cell.angle_beta   90.00
_cell.angle_gamma   90.00
#
_symmetry.space_group_name_H-M   'P 1'
#
loop_
_entity.id
_entity.type
_entity.pdbx_description
1 polymer ?
#
loop_
_entity_poly.entity_id
_entity_poly.type
_entity_poly.pdbx_seq_one_letter_code
_entity_poly.pdbx_strand_id
1 'polypeptide(L)' 'SPFASRTGALGGIVVGKNMQNGNIVFGAELEGNFAEAEHRIGHGGTLQQSWNGNAKGKVGYAFDKTLVYGTAGYGVTR' A
#
# COMPACT_ATOMS: atom_id res chain seq x y z
N SER A 1 30.08 -18.68 3.32
CA SER A 1 29.33 -17.41 3.18
C SER A 1 27.84 -17.69 3.35
N PRO A 2 27.19 -17.36 4.48
CA PRO A 2 25.85 -17.85 4.79
C PRO A 2 24.71 -16.95 4.28
N PHE A 3 24.91 -16.18 3.22
CA PHE A 3 23.89 -15.27 2.67
C PHE A 3 23.11 -15.89 1.51
N ALA A 4 22.99 -17.23 1.49
CA ALA A 4 22.17 -17.92 0.51
C ALA A 4 20.68 -17.71 0.83
N SER A 5 20.14 -16.68 0.18
CA SER A 5 18.85 -16.77 -0.51
C SER A 5 17.63 -16.86 0.41
N ARG A 6 17.35 -15.77 1.14
CA ARG A 6 15.94 -15.40 1.39
C ARG A 6 15.43 -14.68 0.15
N THR A 7 15.04 -15.43 -0.87
CA THR A 7 14.32 -14.87 -2.02
C THR A 7 12.86 -14.73 -1.60
N GLY A 8 12.53 -13.69 -0.84
CA GLY A 8 11.15 -13.29 -0.64
C GLY A 8 10.71 -12.48 -1.84
N ALA A 9 9.69 -12.93 -2.56
CA ALA A 9 9.05 -12.11 -3.58
C ALA A 9 8.08 -11.16 -2.88
N LEU A 10 8.42 -9.87 -2.88
CA LEU A 10 7.53 -8.80 -2.42
C LEU A 10 6.95 -8.14 -3.66
N GLY A 11 5.64 -8.30 -3.85
CA GLY A 11 4.90 -7.71 -4.96
C GLY A 11 3.73 -6.90 -4.44
N GLY A 12 3.42 -5.77 -5.06
CA GLY A 12 2.30 -4.93 -4.65
C GLY A 12 1.62 -4.26 -5.81
N ILE A 13 0.33 -3.99 -5.63
CA ILE A 13 -0.47 -3.19 -6.54
C ILE A 13 -0.91 -1.92 -5.82
N VAL A 14 -0.70 -0.77 -6.45
CA VAL A 14 -1.18 0.53 -6.00
C VAL A 14 -2.11 1.08 -7.06
N VAL A 15 -3.34 1.40 -6.65
CA VAL A 15 -4.33 2.05 -7.52
C VAL A 15 -4.84 3.30 -6.83
N GLY A 16 -4.82 4.43 -7.54
CA GLY A 16 -5.26 5.69 -6.98
C GLY A 16 -5.94 6.57 -8.02
N LYS A 17 -6.93 7.34 -7.56
CA LYS A 17 -7.62 8.32 -8.40
C LYS A 17 -7.70 9.65 -7.68
N ASN A 18 -7.45 10.71 -8.44
CA ASN A 18 -7.54 12.10 -7.99
C ASN A 18 -8.57 12.81 -8.84
N MET A 19 -9.44 13.57 -8.19
CA MET A 19 -10.48 14.35 -8.82
C MET A 19 -10.47 15.75 -8.21
N GLN A 20 -10.58 16.75 -9.08
CA GLN A 20 -10.62 18.15 -8.68
C GLN A 20 -11.86 18.77 -9.30
N ASN A 21 -12.70 19.36 -8.46
CA ASN A 21 -13.90 20.06 -8.89
C ASN A 21 -13.82 21.51 -8.41
N GLY A 22 -13.42 22.40 -9.32
CA GLY A 22 -13.13 23.80 -9.01
C GLY A 22 -12.06 23.89 -7.92
N ASN A 23 -12.44 24.50 -6.81
CA ASN A 23 -11.58 24.76 -5.66
C ASN A 23 -11.42 23.54 -4.75
N ILE A 24 -12.14 22.44 -4.97
CA ILE A 24 -12.05 21.26 -4.10
C ILE A 24 -11.23 20.17 -4.81
N VAL A 25 -10.23 19.64 -4.11
CA VAL A 25 -9.49 18.44 -4.53
C VAL A 25 -9.84 17.29 -3.61
N PHE A 26 -10.02 16.10 -4.18
CA PHE A 26 -10.18 14.89 -3.41
C PHE A 26 -9.56 13.72 -4.15
N GLY A 27 -9.10 12.72 -3.42
CA GLY A 27 -8.51 11.54 -4.00
C GLY A 27 -8.53 10.39 -3.02
N ALA A 28 -8.43 9.20 -3.58
CA ALA A 28 -8.28 7.98 -2.82
C ALA A 28 -7.22 7.12 -3.47
N GLU A 29 -6.43 6.46 -2.65
CA GLU A 29 -5.41 5.50 -3.03
C GLU A 29 -5.64 4.22 -2.22
N LEU A 30 -5.60 3.09 -2.92
CA LEU A 30 -5.66 1.76 -2.36
C LEU A 30 -4.38 1.04 -2.78
N GLU A 31 -3.75 0.38 -1.82
CA GLU A 31 -2.57 -0.44 -2.06
C GLU A 31 -2.79 -1.79 -1.41
N GLY A 32 -2.42 -2.84 -2.15
CA GLY A 32 -2.37 -4.20 -1.65
C GLY A 32 -0.99 -4.77 -1.92
N ASN A 33 -0.27 -5.16 -0.87
CA ASN A 33 1.00 -5.85 -1.02
C ASN A 33 0.88 -7.31 -0.59
N PHE A 34 1.50 -8.17 -1.38
CA PHE A 34 1.64 -9.59 -1.16
C PHE A 34 3.11 -9.86 -0.88
N ALA A 35 3.38 -10.37 0.32
CA ALA A 35 4.70 -10.82 0.71
C ALA A 35 4.72 -12.35 0.72
N GLU A 36 5.33 -12.95 -0.30
CA GLU A 36 5.64 -14.38 -0.29
C GLU A 36 6.99 -14.55 0.42
N ALA A 37 6.94 -14.79 1.73
CA ALA A 37 8.08 -15.25 2.48
C ALA A 37 8.23 -16.76 2.27
N GLU A 38 8.97 -17.16 1.23
CA GLU A 38 9.25 -18.57 0.97
C GLU A 38 10.19 -19.12 2.06
N HIS A 39 9.61 -19.68 3.13
CA HIS A 39 10.36 -20.41 4.15
C HIS A 39 10.34 -21.90 3.77
N ARG A 40 11.37 -22.38 3.08
CA ARG A 40 11.53 -23.80 2.77
C ARG A 40 11.92 -24.57 4.04
N ILE A 41 10.92 -24.99 4.82
CA ILE A 41 11.12 -26.00 5.86
C ILE A 41 11.09 -27.37 5.18
N GLY A 42 12.21 -28.08 5.22
CA GLY A 42 12.42 -29.38 4.59
C GLY A 42 11.56 -30.55 5.11
N HIS A 43 10.40 -30.29 5.72
CA HIS A 43 9.42 -31.29 6.17
C HIS A 43 8.01 -30.66 6.25
N GLY A 44 7.34 -30.51 5.10
CA GLY A 44 5.87 -30.58 5.03
C GLY A 44 5.04 -29.42 5.60
N GLY A 45 5.52 -28.17 5.67
CA GLY A 45 4.62 -27.08 6.02
C GLY A 45 5.20 -25.66 6.02
N THR A 46 4.31 -24.74 5.67
CA THR A 46 4.30 -23.29 5.98
C THR A 46 4.86 -22.34 4.93
N LEU A 47 3.97 -21.90 4.03
CA LEU A 47 4.04 -20.60 3.36
C LEU A 47 3.08 -19.64 4.10
N GLN A 48 3.60 -18.77 4.96
CA GLN A 48 2.79 -17.68 5.52
C GLN A 48 2.75 -16.57 4.46
N GLN A 49 1.66 -16.57 3.69
CA GLN A 49 1.33 -15.51 2.75
C GLN A 49 0.81 -14.32 3.56
N SER A 50 1.70 -13.40 3.91
CA SER A 50 1.33 -12.16 4.59
C SER A 50 0.82 -11.17 3.55
N TRP A 51 -0.45 -10.80 3.67
CA TRP A 51 -1.05 -9.78 2.82
C TRP A 51 -1.28 -8.54 3.67
N ASN A 52 -0.92 -7.40 3.10
CA ASN A 52 -1.26 -6.12 3.69
C ASN A 52 -2.08 -5.32 2.69
N GLY A 53 -3.03 -4.57 3.23
CA GLY A 53 -3.88 -3.67 2.48
C GLY A 53 -3.84 -2.31 3.16
N ASN A 54 -3.68 -1.26 2.40
CA ASN A 54 -3.85 0.08 2.92
C ASN A 54 -4.76 0.90 2.01
N ALA A 55 -5.49 1.80 2.65
CA ALA A 55 -6.39 2.73 2.02
C ALA A 55 -6.08 4.12 2.54
N LYS A 56 -5.86 5.07 1.65
CA LYS A 56 -5.54 6.47 1.96
C LYS A 56 -6.50 7.36 1.20
N GLY A 57 -7.21 8.22 1.93
CA GLY A 57 -8.02 9.30 1.37
C GLY A 57 -7.31 10.63 1.50
N LYS A 58 -7.56 11.53 0.56
CA LYS A 58 -7.18 12.94 0.67
C LYS A 58 -8.32 13.85 0.23
N VAL A 59 -8.43 14.97 0.92
CA VAL A 59 -9.38 16.04 0.59
C VAL A 59 -8.73 17.38 0.89
N GLY A 60 -8.96 18.36 0.03
CA GLY A 60 -8.37 19.68 0.17
C GLY A 60 -9.14 20.75 -0.57
N TYR A 61 -8.78 21.98 -0.26
CA TYR A 61 -9.32 23.19 -0.85
C TYR A 61 -8.18 24.03 -1.45
N ALA A 62 -8.29 24.28 -2.74
CA ALA A 62 -7.44 25.13 -3.55
C ALA A 62 -7.99 26.56 -3.53
N PHE A 63 -7.26 27.45 -2.87
CA PHE A 63 -7.36 28.90 -3.03
C PHE A 63 -6.48 29.37 -4.20
N ASP A 64 -6.57 30.64 -4.59
CA ASP A 64 -5.92 31.20 -5.79
C ASP A 64 -4.45 30.81 -6.00
N LYS A 65 -3.66 30.69 -4.93
CA LYS A 65 -2.25 30.23 -4.96
C LYS A 65 -1.88 29.24 -3.87
N THR A 66 -2.83 28.88 -3.01
CA THR A 66 -2.56 28.05 -1.83
C THR A 66 -3.49 26.86 -1.82
N LEU A 67 -2.93 25.67 -1.71
CA LEU A 67 -3.69 24.42 -1.58
C LEU A 67 -3.57 23.92 -0.14
N VAL A 68 -4.67 23.91 0.59
CA VAL A 68 -4.73 23.28 1.92
C VAL A 68 -5.39 21.92 1.74
N TYR A 69 -4.69 20.85 2.07
CA TYR A 69 -5.24 19.51 1.98
C TYR A 69 -4.87 18.69 3.21
N GLY A 70 -5.79 17.82 3.60
CA GLY A 70 -5.59 16.80 4.62
C GLY A 70 -5.62 15.42 3.98
N THR A 71 -4.78 14.52 4.50
CA THR A 71 -4.79 13.11 4.14
C THR A 71 -5.07 12.29 5.40
N ALA A 72 -5.82 11.21 5.24
CA ALA A 72 -6.06 10.25 6.30
C ALA A 72 -6.06 8.85 5.69
N GLY A 73 -5.44 7.89 6.36
CA GLY A 73 -5.32 6.54 5.86
C GLY A 73 -5.44 5.50 6.95
N TYR A 74 -5.81 4.30 6.54
CA TYR A 74 -5.95 3.13 7.38
C TYR A 74 -5.27 1.94 6.71
N GLY A 75 -4.53 1.17 7.49
CA GLY A 75 -3.81 -0.02 7.04
C GLY A 75 -4.25 -1.25 7.82
N VAL A 76 -4.44 -2.35 7.11
CA VAL A 76 -4.63 -3.69 7.68
C VAL A 76 -3.47 -4.57 7.22
N THR A 77 -2.94 -5.36 8.15
CA THR A 77 -1.93 -6.37 7.84
C THR A 77 -2.38 -7.67 8.49
N ARG A 78 -2.19 -8.79 7.81
CA ARG A 78 -2.54 -10.12 8.32
C ARG A 78 -1.45 -11.13 8.07
#